data_AF-A0A7X9ICN5-F1
#
_entry.id   AF-A0A7X9ICN5-F1
#
_cell.length_a   1.000
_cell.length_b   1.000
_cell.length_c   1.000
_cell.angle_alpha   90.00
_cell.angle_beta   90.00
_cell.angle_gamma   90.00
#
_symmetry.space_group_name_H-M   'P 1'
#
loop_
_entity.id
_entity.type
_entity.pdbx_description
1 polymer ?
#
loop_
_entity_poly.entity_id
_entity_poly.type
_entity_poly.pdbx_seq_one_letter_code
_entity_poly.pdbx_strand_id
1 'polypeptide(L)'
;GFSKNFGRLHPGFLLETDAHRNAAFCIYNAYQLPKLEVTKVAVKNIGNGLKEVSATIENKRMIPTHSASNLRFRIDPPDYITIEGAGTVIAGMIVRNEDLNINTEQKKNPARLEIQNIPGYLGGGFGGGQGGRGGMSGAGTGNVVKVKWIVKGGDKFTVRVESVKGGQASAQSQ
;
A
#
# COMPACT_ATOMS: atom_id res chain seq x y z
N GLY A 1 -21.31 -31.24 -19.98
CA GLY A 1 -21.22 -31.60 -21.41
C GLY A 1 -19.77 -31.57 -21.83
N PHE A 2 -19.32 -32.57 -22.58
CA PHE A 2 -17.94 -32.70 -23.07
C PHE A 2 -17.68 -31.67 -24.18
N SER A 3 -16.81 -30.69 -23.96
CA SER A 3 -16.39 -29.75 -25.00
C SER A 3 -15.45 -30.48 -25.96
N LYS A 4 -15.89 -30.69 -27.22
CA LYS A 4 -15.13 -31.35 -28.30
C LYS A 4 -13.75 -30.71 -28.57
N ASN A 5 -13.52 -29.49 -28.11
CA ASN A 5 -12.29 -28.74 -28.31
C ASN A 5 -11.44 -28.60 -27.04
N PHE A 6 -11.85 -29.19 -25.92
CA PHE A 6 -11.07 -29.15 -24.68
C PHE A 6 -9.74 -29.89 -24.87
N GLY A 7 -8.62 -29.17 -24.72
CA GLY A 7 -7.26 -29.72 -24.88
C GLY A 7 -6.73 -29.80 -26.32
N ARG A 8 -7.50 -29.39 -27.34
CA ARG A 8 -6.98 -29.27 -28.72
C ARG A 8 -6.34 -27.91 -28.91
N LEU A 9 -5.13 -27.88 -29.49
CA LEU A 9 -4.49 -26.63 -29.92
C LEU A 9 -5.38 -25.93 -30.95
N HIS A 10 -5.44 -24.60 -30.85
CA HIS A 10 -6.13 -23.79 -31.84
C HIS A 10 -5.51 -24.02 -33.24
N PRO A 11 -6.32 -24.05 -34.31
CA PRO A 11 -5.82 -24.15 -35.68
C PRO A 11 -4.72 -23.10 -35.95
N GLY A 12 -3.71 -23.46 -36.76
CA GLY A 12 -2.51 -22.64 -36.97
C GLY A 12 -2.77 -21.16 -37.34
N PHE A 13 -3.82 -20.90 -38.13
CA PHE A 13 -4.19 -19.55 -38.55
C PHE A 13 -4.82 -18.69 -37.43
N LEU A 14 -5.29 -19.29 -36.33
CA LEU A 14 -5.80 -18.58 -35.15
C LEU A 14 -4.74 -18.39 -34.06
N LEU A 15 -3.61 -19.12 -34.14
CA LEU A 15 -2.55 -19.08 -33.12
C LEU A 15 -2.03 -17.66 -32.87
N GLU A 16 -1.91 -16.84 -33.91
CA GLU A 16 -1.47 -15.46 -33.77
C GLU A 16 -2.47 -14.60 -32.97
N THR A 17 -3.77 -14.76 -33.25
CA THR A 17 -4.82 -14.05 -32.52
C THR A 17 -4.90 -14.51 -31.06
N ASP A 18 -4.73 -15.81 -30.81
CA ASP A 18 -4.72 -16.36 -29.45
C ASP A 18 -3.49 -15.92 -28.66
N ALA A 19 -2.31 -15.95 -29.29
CA ALA A 19 -1.08 -15.42 -28.71
C ALA A 19 -1.20 -13.92 -28.41
N HIS A 20 -1.76 -13.12 -29.33
CA HIS A 20 -1.98 -11.70 -29.12
C HIS A 20 -2.93 -11.43 -27.96
N ARG A 21 -4.05 -12.18 -27.84
CA ARG A 21 -4.97 -12.05 -26.70
C ARG A 21 -4.33 -12.43 -25.37
N ASN A 22 -3.55 -13.51 -25.34
CA ASN A 22 -2.82 -13.92 -24.15
C ASN A 22 -1.78 -12.87 -23.75
N ALA A 23 -1.03 -12.33 -24.72
CA ALA A 23 -0.06 -11.28 -24.49
C ALA A 23 -0.74 -10.00 -23.96
N ALA A 24 -1.82 -9.55 -24.61
CA ALA A 24 -2.60 -8.39 -24.18
C ALA A 24 -3.14 -8.57 -22.75
N PHE A 25 -3.62 -9.76 -22.39
CA PHE A 25 -4.04 -10.08 -21.03
C PHE A 25 -2.89 -9.96 -20.04
N CYS A 26 -1.73 -10.57 -20.33
CA CYS A 26 -0.56 -10.51 -19.45
C CYS A 26 -0.06 -9.06 -19.26
N ILE A 27 0.02 -8.28 -20.35
CA ILE A 27 0.45 -6.87 -20.31
C ILE A 27 -0.53 -6.03 -19.48
N TYR A 28 -1.83 -6.23 -19.67
CA TYR A 28 -2.85 -5.53 -18.89
C TYR A 28 -2.75 -5.85 -17.40
N ASN A 29 -2.58 -7.12 -17.04
CA ASN A 29 -2.39 -7.52 -15.64
C ASN A 29 -1.08 -6.95 -15.06
N ALA A 30 0.00 -6.95 -15.83
CA ALA A 30 1.26 -6.32 -15.44
C ALA A 30 1.08 -4.82 -15.18
N TYR A 31 0.30 -4.13 -16.00
CA TYR A 31 -0.03 -2.72 -15.80
C TYR A 31 -0.86 -2.46 -14.53
N GLN A 32 -1.70 -3.42 -14.14
CA GLN A 32 -2.53 -3.35 -12.93
C GLN A 32 -1.80 -3.78 -11.64
N LEU A 33 -0.54 -4.19 -11.73
CA LEU A 33 0.31 -4.44 -10.57
C LEU A 33 0.43 -3.17 -9.70
N PRO A 34 0.71 -3.31 -8.39
CA PRO A 34 0.66 -2.17 -7.47
C PRO A 34 1.62 -1.06 -7.89
N LYS A 35 1.15 0.19 -7.87
CA LYS A 35 1.98 1.38 -8.12
C LYS A 35 1.76 2.37 -7.00
N LEU A 36 2.74 2.48 -6.12
CA LEU A 36 2.68 3.36 -4.96
C LEU A 36 3.10 4.78 -5.31
N GLU A 37 2.43 5.75 -4.70
CA GLU A 37 2.71 7.17 -4.84
C GLU A 37 2.48 7.88 -3.51
N VAL A 38 3.36 8.79 -3.14
CA VAL A 38 3.18 9.63 -1.95
C VAL A 38 2.51 10.92 -2.41
N THR A 39 1.19 11.03 -2.21
CA THR A 39 0.38 12.08 -2.82
C THR A 39 0.37 13.39 -2.03
N LYS A 40 0.55 13.31 -0.71
CA LYS A 40 0.55 14.49 0.17
C LYS A 40 1.52 14.27 1.31
N VAL A 41 2.36 15.27 1.56
CA VAL A 41 3.19 15.39 2.77
C VAL A 41 2.90 16.75 3.39
N ALA A 42 2.21 16.75 4.52
CA ALA A 42 1.80 17.97 5.22
C ALA A 42 2.55 18.08 6.55
N VAL A 43 3.05 19.29 6.83
CA VAL A 43 3.75 19.60 8.08
C VAL A 43 2.91 20.59 8.88
N LYS A 44 2.59 20.24 10.11
CA LYS A 44 1.87 21.10 11.06
C LYS A 44 2.73 21.33 12.29
N ASN A 45 2.93 22.59 12.66
CA ASN A 45 3.61 22.92 13.91
C ASN A 45 2.64 22.71 15.09
N ILE A 46 3.06 21.94 16.09
CA ILE A 46 2.25 21.63 17.28
C ILE A 46 2.79 22.30 18.56
N GLY A 47 3.80 23.17 18.43
CA GLY A 47 4.41 23.90 19.55
C GLY A 47 5.56 23.14 20.22
N ASN A 48 6.28 23.80 21.13
CA ASN A 48 7.44 23.25 21.85
C ASN A 48 8.57 22.70 20.96
N GLY A 49 8.71 23.24 19.74
CA GLY A 49 9.69 22.77 18.76
C GLY A 49 9.35 21.41 18.12
N LEU A 50 8.12 20.93 18.31
CA LEU A 50 7.60 19.72 17.70
C LEU A 50 6.80 20.03 16.45
N LYS A 51 6.97 19.18 15.43
CA LYS A 51 6.22 19.23 14.19
C LYS A 51 5.51 17.89 14.01
N GLU A 52 4.25 17.94 13.60
CA GLU A 52 3.50 16.79 13.11
C GLU A 52 3.72 16.72 11.59
N VAL A 53 4.22 15.58 11.10
CA VAL A 53 4.38 15.30 9.67
C VAL A 53 3.37 14.22 9.30
N SER A 54 2.38 14.57 8.49
CA SER A 54 1.37 13.63 8.00
C SER A 54 1.60 13.34 6.52
N ALA A 55 1.61 12.06 6.16
CA ALA A 55 1.77 11.63 4.78
C ALA A 55 0.64 10.72 4.31
N THR A 56 0.27 10.87 3.05
CA THR A 56 -0.75 10.06 2.38
C THR A 56 -0.07 9.26 1.27
N ILE A 57 -0.13 7.94 1.39
CA ILE A 57 0.43 7.00 0.43
C ILE A 57 -0.75 6.36 -0.29
N GLU A 58 -0.75 6.42 -1.61
CA GLU A 58 -1.81 5.87 -2.46
C GLU A 58 -1.26 4.80 -3.40
N ASN A 59 -2.01 3.72 -3.57
CA ASN A 59 -1.80 2.77 -4.66
C ASN A 59 -2.69 3.15 -5.84
N LYS A 60 -2.11 3.63 -6.93
CA LYS A 60 -2.85 4.05 -8.14
C LYS A 60 -3.46 2.90 -8.94
N ARG A 61 -3.31 1.65 -8.49
CA ARG A 61 -3.63 0.43 -9.25
C ARG A 61 -4.60 -0.46 -8.49
N MET A 62 -5.18 -1.43 -9.20
CA MET A 62 -6.20 -2.31 -8.62
C MET A 62 -5.62 -3.38 -7.70
N ILE A 63 -4.44 -3.91 -8.00
CA ILE A 63 -3.86 -5.01 -7.23
C ILE A 63 -3.20 -4.46 -5.94
N PRO A 64 -3.48 -5.06 -4.75
CA PRO A 64 -2.84 -4.67 -3.49
C PRO A 64 -1.37 -5.10 -3.44
N THR A 65 -0.57 -4.49 -2.56
CA THR A 65 0.84 -4.87 -2.38
C THR A 65 1.00 -6.29 -1.87
N HIS A 66 0.09 -6.76 -1.02
CA HIS A 66 0.07 -8.12 -0.51
C HIS A 66 -1.26 -8.84 -0.81
N SER A 67 -1.16 -10.10 -1.23
CA SER A 67 -2.33 -10.97 -1.41
C SER A 67 -2.82 -11.53 -0.07
N ALA A 68 -4.06 -12.01 -0.03
CA ALA A 68 -4.65 -12.65 1.15
C ALA A 68 -3.78 -13.79 1.71
N SER A 69 -3.32 -14.67 0.81
CA SER A 69 -2.44 -15.79 1.16
C SER A 69 -1.10 -15.30 1.66
N ASN A 70 -0.54 -14.24 1.06
CA ASN A 70 0.69 -13.64 1.54
C ASN A 70 0.56 -13.15 2.99
N LEU A 71 -0.54 -12.45 3.31
CA LEU A 71 -0.80 -11.95 4.65
C LEU A 71 -1.05 -13.09 5.65
N ARG A 72 -1.82 -14.11 5.25
CA ARG A 72 -2.13 -15.27 6.10
C ARG A 72 -0.89 -16.06 6.48
N PHE A 73 0.03 -16.27 5.53
CA PHE A 73 1.22 -17.09 5.73
C PHE A 73 2.50 -16.29 5.97
N ARG A 74 2.44 -14.95 5.93
CA ARG A 74 3.58 -14.03 6.11
C ARG A 74 4.75 -14.38 5.20
N ILE A 75 4.48 -14.58 3.91
CA ILE A 75 5.50 -15.00 2.93
C ILE A 75 6.48 -13.85 2.66
N ASP A 76 5.95 -12.67 2.33
CA ASP A 76 6.74 -11.45 2.11
C ASP A 76 6.85 -10.60 3.40
N PRO A 77 7.94 -9.82 3.57
CA PRO A 77 8.02 -8.80 4.63
C PRO A 77 6.96 -7.70 4.43
N PRO A 78 6.64 -6.92 5.48
CA PRO A 78 5.70 -5.80 5.37
C PRO A 78 6.26 -4.67 4.48
N ASP A 79 5.37 -3.81 4.00
CA ASP A 79 5.72 -2.57 3.33
C ASP A 79 6.30 -1.57 4.36
N TYR A 80 7.32 -0.83 3.97
CA TYR A 80 7.99 0.12 4.84
C TYR A 80 7.72 1.55 4.40
N ILE A 81 7.35 2.40 5.36
CA ILE A 81 7.24 3.84 5.15
C ILE A 81 8.20 4.54 6.09
N THR A 82 9.19 5.22 5.52
CA THR A 82 10.24 5.92 6.26
C THR A 82 10.11 7.42 6.12
N ILE A 83 10.48 8.13 7.20
CA ILE A 83 10.67 9.58 7.20
C ILE A 83 12.15 9.91 7.35
N GLU A 84 12.64 10.77 6.47
CA GLU A 84 14.02 11.28 6.45
C GLU A 84 13.99 12.82 6.63
N GLY A 85 15.10 13.39 7.12
CA GLY A 85 15.23 14.84 7.36
C GLY A 85 14.72 15.33 8.72
N ALA A 86 14.17 14.44 9.54
CA ALA A 86 13.85 14.72 10.94
C ALA A 86 15.10 14.61 11.82
N GLY A 87 15.29 15.56 12.74
CA GLY A 87 16.38 15.48 13.71
C GLY A 87 16.16 14.36 14.73
N THR A 88 14.97 14.26 15.28
CA THR A 88 14.55 13.15 16.15
C THR A 88 13.09 12.82 15.92
N VAL A 89 12.78 11.54 15.68
CA VAL A 89 11.40 11.05 15.57
C VAL A 89 10.95 10.54 16.92
N ILE A 90 9.93 11.17 17.49
CA ILE A 90 9.40 10.84 18.82
C ILE A 90 8.39 9.70 18.72
N ALA A 91 7.43 9.84 17.80
CA ALA A 91 6.35 8.90 17.61
C ALA A 91 6.05 8.72 16.12
N GLY A 92 5.69 7.49 15.75
CA GLY A 92 5.24 7.13 14.43
C GLY A 92 3.90 6.39 14.54
N MET A 93 2.92 6.81 13.77
CA MET A 93 1.54 6.37 13.90
C MET A 93 0.93 6.06 12.52
N ILE A 94 0.11 5.02 12.48
CA ILE A 94 -0.74 4.67 11.35
C ILE A 94 -2.14 5.22 11.65
N VAL A 95 -2.65 6.07 10.78
CA VAL A 95 -3.96 6.70 10.96
C VAL A 95 -5.04 5.71 10.51
N ARG A 96 -5.90 5.28 11.44
CA ARG A 96 -7.03 4.38 11.15
C ARG A 96 -8.25 5.19 10.74
N ASN A 97 -8.56 6.23 11.49
CA ASN A 97 -9.67 7.11 11.18
C ASN A 97 -9.22 8.55 11.41
N GLU A 98 -9.16 9.34 10.34
CA GLU A 98 -8.75 10.73 10.41
C GLU A 98 -9.82 11.60 11.10
N ASP A 99 -11.10 11.36 10.82
CA ASP A 99 -12.22 12.15 11.36
C ASP A 99 -12.36 11.97 12.88
N LEU A 100 -12.13 10.74 13.35
CA LEU A 100 -12.16 10.42 14.78
C LEU A 100 -10.77 10.49 15.44
N ASN A 101 -9.73 10.86 14.68
CA ASN A 101 -8.33 10.89 15.11
C ASN A 101 -7.85 9.59 15.81
N ILE A 102 -8.33 8.44 15.33
CA ILE A 102 -7.95 7.13 15.86
C ILE A 102 -6.67 6.68 15.17
N ASN A 103 -5.60 6.59 15.95
CA ASN A 103 -4.25 6.26 15.45
C ASN A 103 -3.71 5.01 16.15
N THR A 104 -2.94 4.20 15.43
CA THR A 104 -2.19 3.07 16.01
C THR A 104 -0.71 3.42 16.01
N GLU A 105 -0.12 3.51 17.19
CA GLU A 105 1.32 3.80 17.34
C GLU A 105 2.19 2.58 17.00
N GLN A 106 3.28 2.85 16.29
CA GLN A 106 4.38 1.92 16.07
C GLN A 106 5.37 2.04 17.23
N LYS A 107 5.35 1.06 18.15
CA LYS A 107 6.18 1.08 19.37
C LYS A 107 7.68 0.94 19.11
N LYS A 108 8.07 0.27 18.03
CA LYS A 108 9.48 0.00 17.69
C LYS A 108 9.83 0.70 16.39
N ASN A 109 10.93 1.44 16.37
CA ASN A 109 11.43 2.18 15.22
C ASN A 109 10.39 3.17 14.64
N PRO A 110 10.01 4.23 15.38
CA PRO A 110 8.95 5.15 14.95
C PRO A 110 9.26 5.86 13.63
N ALA A 111 10.53 5.97 13.23
CA ALA A 111 10.95 6.52 11.95
C ALA A 111 10.62 5.62 10.74
N ARG A 112 10.45 4.31 10.95
CA ARG A 112 10.17 3.31 9.91
C ARG A 112 8.89 2.57 10.28
N LEU A 113 7.78 2.98 9.69
CA LEU A 113 6.48 2.37 9.90
C LEU A 113 6.35 1.10 9.08
N GLU A 114 5.82 0.06 9.70
CA GLU A 114 5.57 -1.24 9.08
C GLU A 114 4.08 -1.35 8.72
N ILE A 115 3.77 -1.38 7.43
CA ILE A 115 2.42 -1.52 6.92
C ILE A 115 2.26 -2.92 6.32
N GLN A 116 1.30 -3.67 6.82
CA GLN A 116 1.09 -5.04 6.36
C GLN A 116 0.59 -5.11 4.91
N ASN A 117 -0.20 -4.13 4.47
CA ASN A 117 -0.75 -4.08 3.13
C ASN A 117 -1.20 -2.67 2.75
N ILE A 118 -0.89 -2.24 1.53
CA ILE A 118 -1.47 -1.05 0.92
C ILE A 118 -2.54 -1.55 -0.08
N PRO A 119 -3.84 -1.31 0.20
CA PRO A 119 -4.93 -1.77 -0.65
C PRO A 119 -4.90 -1.10 -2.03
N GLY A 120 -5.38 -1.80 -3.06
CA GLY A 120 -5.63 -1.22 -4.37
C GLY A 120 -7.02 -0.58 -4.50
N TYR A 121 -7.31 0.02 -5.66
CA TYR A 121 -8.52 0.81 -5.94
C TYR A 121 -9.84 0.10 -5.65
N LEU A 122 -9.90 -1.23 -5.80
CA LEU A 122 -11.13 -2.01 -5.59
C LEU A 122 -11.46 -2.34 -4.13
N GLY A 123 -10.71 -1.81 -3.14
CA GLY A 123 -11.10 -1.82 -1.72
C GLY A 123 -11.42 -3.20 -1.14
N GLY A 124 -10.47 -3.82 -0.43
CA GLY A 124 -10.78 -4.85 0.57
C GLY A 124 -11.45 -6.17 0.12
N GLY A 125 -11.60 -6.45 -1.18
CA GLY A 125 -12.33 -7.63 -1.69
C GLY A 125 -11.62 -8.99 -1.63
N PHE A 126 -10.36 -9.06 -1.16
CA PHE A 126 -9.63 -10.33 -1.01
C PHE A 126 -9.24 -10.62 0.45
N GLY A 127 -9.96 -10.05 1.43
CA GLY A 127 -9.81 -10.40 2.85
C GLY A 127 -10.55 -11.69 3.20
N GLY A 128 -10.11 -12.83 2.65
CA GLY A 128 -10.56 -14.16 3.07
C GLY A 128 -10.02 -14.51 4.47
N GLY A 129 -10.54 -13.84 5.50
CA GLY A 129 -10.30 -14.16 6.90
C GLY A 129 -11.53 -14.84 7.51
N GLN A 130 -11.67 -16.14 7.30
CA GLN A 130 -12.57 -16.98 8.08
C GLN A 130 -11.99 -17.13 9.49
N GLY A 131 -12.68 -16.60 10.50
CA GLY A 131 -12.47 -16.94 11.91
C GLY A 131 -11.79 -15.86 12.75
N GLY A 132 -12.60 -14.96 13.32
CA GLY A 132 -12.15 -14.03 14.35
C GLY A 132 -13.17 -12.93 14.58
N ARG A 133 -14.03 -13.09 15.59
CA ARG A 133 -14.86 -12.01 16.14
C ARG A 133 -13.93 -10.96 16.75
N GLY A 134 -13.45 -10.05 15.92
CA GLY A 134 -12.66 -8.88 16.28
C GLY A 134 -12.87 -7.89 15.15
N GLY A 135 -13.79 -6.95 15.35
CA GLY A 135 -14.24 -6.04 14.31
C GLY A 135 -13.05 -5.32 13.67
N MET A 136 -12.95 -5.39 12.36
CA MET A 136 -12.29 -4.34 11.58
C MET A 136 -13.23 -3.13 11.57
N SER A 137 -13.44 -2.53 12.74
CA SER A 137 -14.15 -1.28 12.89
C SER A 137 -13.21 -0.15 12.44
N GLY A 138 -13.48 0.38 11.25
CA GLY A 138 -13.08 1.73 10.83
C GLY A 138 -11.64 1.88 10.36
N ALA A 139 -11.43 1.80 9.04
CA ALA A 139 -10.37 2.51 8.32
C ALA A 139 -10.44 2.27 6.82
N GLY A 140 -11.10 3.16 6.08
CA GLY A 140 -10.86 3.42 4.65
C GLY A 140 -11.12 2.28 3.66
N THR A 141 -12.30 2.30 3.02
CA THR A 141 -12.55 1.66 1.72
C THR A 141 -11.80 2.42 0.60
N GLY A 142 -10.50 2.61 0.77
CA GLY A 142 -9.67 3.41 -0.11
C GLY A 142 -8.34 2.74 -0.38
N ASN A 143 -7.77 3.03 -1.53
CA ASN A 143 -6.43 2.64 -1.97
C ASN A 143 -5.32 3.45 -1.27
N VAL A 144 -5.58 3.94 -0.06
CA VAL A 144 -4.79 4.96 0.62
C VAL A 144 -4.45 4.51 2.03
N VAL A 145 -3.19 4.69 2.41
CA VAL A 145 -2.71 4.57 3.78
C VAL A 145 -2.21 5.93 4.24
N LYS A 146 -2.70 6.38 5.39
CA LYS A 146 -2.30 7.64 6.01
C LYS A 146 -1.41 7.34 7.21
N VAL A 147 -0.31 8.05 7.29
CA VAL A 147 0.67 7.92 8.37
C VAL A 147 1.00 9.28 8.94
N LYS A 148 1.42 9.28 10.20
CA LYS A 148 1.71 10.47 10.97
C LYS A 148 2.95 10.26 11.82
N TRP A 149 3.85 11.24 11.82
CA TRP A 149 4.99 11.29 12.72
C TRP A 149 4.93 12.54 13.58
N ILE A 150 5.44 12.42 14.80
CA ILE A 150 5.80 13.56 15.64
C ILE A 150 7.32 13.63 15.66
N VAL A 151 7.85 14.76 15.18
CA VAL A 151 9.29 14.96 15.02
C VAL A 151 9.75 16.23 15.73
N LYS A 152 10.98 16.21 16.22
CA LYS A 152 11.66 17.37 16.80
C LYS A 152 12.84 17.74 15.90
N GLY A 153 12.84 18.99 15.43
CA GLY A 153 13.84 19.50 14.49
C GLY A 153 13.68 18.97 13.06
N GLY A 154 14.35 19.63 12.12
CA GLY A 154 14.22 19.41 10.68
C GLY A 154 13.23 20.36 10.03
N ASP A 155 13.54 20.80 8.81
CA ASP A 155 12.74 21.78 8.05
C ASP A 155 12.18 21.24 6.74
N LYS A 156 12.86 20.25 6.14
CA LYS A 156 12.38 19.52 4.97
C LYS A 156 12.36 18.04 5.30
N PHE A 157 11.22 17.41 5.04
CA PHE A 157 11.01 16.00 5.33
C PHE A 157 10.81 15.25 4.02
N THR A 158 11.55 14.17 3.84
CA THR A 158 11.32 13.23 2.72
C THR A 158 10.62 12.01 3.27
N VAL A 159 9.46 11.67 2.71
CA VAL A 159 8.75 10.43 3.02
C VAL A 159 9.02 9.46 1.88
N ARG A 160 9.50 8.26 2.22
CA ARG A 160 9.78 7.19 1.27
C ARG A 160 8.91 5.99 1.61
N VAL A 161 8.36 5.36 0.60
CA VAL A 161 7.65 4.09 0.70
C VAL A 161 8.39 3.02 -0.11
N GLU A 162 8.55 1.85 0.48
CA GLU A 162 9.19 0.69 -0.12
C GLU A 162 8.30 -0.54 0.04
N SER A 163 7.98 -1.18 -1.07
CA SER A 163 7.20 -2.42 -1.14
C SER A 163 7.89 -3.39 -2.07
N VAL A 164 7.91 -4.68 -1.71
CA VAL A 164 8.49 -5.74 -2.56
C VAL A 164 7.80 -5.80 -3.92
N LYS A 165 6.47 -5.57 -3.95
CA LYS A 165 5.66 -5.67 -5.17
C LYS A 165 5.22 -4.32 -5.71
N GLY A 166 5.07 -3.31 -4.84
CA GLY A 166 4.69 -1.96 -5.23
C GLY A 166 5.84 -1.04 -5.63
N GLY A 167 7.08 -1.52 -5.51
CA GLY A 167 8.28 -0.74 -5.82
C GLY A 167 8.57 0.33 -4.76
N GLN A 168 9.25 1.39 -5.19
CA GLN A 168 9.64 2.50 -4.33
C GLN A 168 9.03 3.81 -4.83
N ALA A 169 8.60 4.65 -3.91
CA ALA A 169 8.21 6.02 -4.22
C ALA A 169 8.63 6.95 -3.08
N SER A 170 8.85 8.23 -3.39
CA SER A 170 9.18 9.24 -2.39
C SER A 170 8.57 10.59 -2.75
N ALA A 171 8.28 11.39 -1.74
CA ALA A 171 7.90 12.78 -1.89
C ALA A 171 8.48 13.61 -0.74
N GLN A 172 8.69 14.90 -1.01
CA GLN A 172 9.18 15.86 -0.03
C GLN A 172 8.04 16.74 0.48
N SER A 173 8.13 17.16 1.73
CA SER A 173 7.27 18.22 2.28
C SER A 173 7.49 19.52 1.50
N GLN A 174 6.40 20.17 1.14
CA GLN A 174 6.43 21.55 0.63
C GLN A 174 6.81 22.53 1.75
#